data_AF-Q4CNT0-F1
#
_entry.id   AF-Q4CNT0-F1
#
_cell.length_a   1.000
_cell.length_b   1.000
_cell.length_c   1.000
_cell.angle_alpha   90.00
_cell.angle_beta   90.00
_cell.angle_gamma   90.00
#
_symmetry.space_group_name_H-M   'P 1'
#
loop_
_entity.id
_entity.type
_entity.pdbx_description
1 polymer ?
#
loop_
_entity_poly.entity_id
_entity_poly.type
_entity_poly.pdbx_seq_one_letter_code
_entity_poly.pdbx_strand_id
1 'polypeptide(L)'
;AAEVAVKQGIDVKNVTMRLEKNKTGTQVGHETVVVGYIDAPNASEEDVMAFAEKLQMRCPVANSMRERIEWRSVSSTTLKHDSNNDDKNDSADNIPKGTPGFSRYNSPTAKGSGGGLQDPDDLHLPRSKPHKEEEREK
;
A
#
# COMPACT_ATOMS: atom_id res chain seq x y z
N ALA A 1 19.40 3.91 23.25
CA ALA A 1 19.76 5.00 22.32
C ALA A 1 20.83 5.91 22.93
N ALA A 2 20.52 6.67 23.99
CA ALA A 2 21.46 7.61 24.62
C ALA A 2 22.84 7.00 24.95
N GLU A 3 22.90 5.81 25.57
CA GLU A 3 24.17 5.13 25.88
C GLU A 3 25.03 4.89 24.63
N VAL A 4 24.41 4.51 23.50
CA VAL A 4 25.12 4.26 22.24
C VAL A 4 25.57 5.55 21.60
N ALA A 5 24.74 6.61 21.67
CA ALA A 5 25.04 7.93 21.14
C ALA A 5 26.26 8.54 21.83
N VAL A 6 26.31 8.48 23.17
CA VAL A 6 27.46 8.95 23.97
C VAL A 6 28.74 8.19 23.62
N LYS A 7 28.65 6.85 23.45
CA LYS A 7 29.81 6.02 23.08
C LYS A 7 30.34 6.31 21.68
N GLN A 8 29.48 6.70 20.76
CA GLN A 8 29.84 7.04 19.39
C GLN A 8 30.26 8.50 19.21
N GLY A 9 29.99 9.36 20.19
CA GLY A 9 30.18 10.81 20.05
C GLY A 9 29.17 11.44 19.08
N ILE A 10 28.00 10.83 18.92
CA ILE A 10 26.95 11.33 18.00
C ILE A 10 25.89 12.06 18.81
N ASP A 11 25.54 13.27 18.36
CA ASP A 11 24.45 14.07 18.91
C ASP A 11 23.11 13.62 18.32
N VAL A 12 22.50 12.62 18.96
CA VAL A 12 21.19 12.09 18.59
C VAL A 12 20.11 12.85 19.36
N LYS A 13 19.28 13.58 18.65
CA LYS A 13 18.14 14.33 19.20
C LYS A 13 16.97 13.41 19.53
N ASN A 14 16.65 12.46 18.64
CA ASN A 14 15.56 11.52 18.85
C ASN A 14 15.76 10.20 18.08
N VAL A 15 15.22 9.10 18.60
CA VAL A 15 15.09 7.83 17.89
C VAL A 15 13.65 7.33 18.06
N THR A 16 12.94 7.13 16.95
CA THR A 16 11.54 6.70 16.95
C THR A 16 11.38 5.44 16.10
N MET A 17 10.65 4.45 16.62
CA MET A 17 10.28 3.27 15.83
C MET A 17 8.80 3.37 15.43
N ARG A 18 8.49 3.05 14.17
CA ARG A 18 7.13 3.04 13.62
C ARG A 18 6.88 1.75 12.86
N LEU A 19 5.64 1.27 12.89
CA LEU A 19 5.19 0.23 11.98
C LEU A 19 4.61 0.91 10.75
N GLU A 20 5.17 0.63 9.59
CA GLU A 20 4.69 1.14 8.31
C GLU A 20 4.14 -0.01 7.47
N LYS A 21 3.06 0.27 6.74
CA LYS A 21 2.51 -0.65 5.75
C LYS A 21 3.15 -0.35 4.42
N ASN A 22 4.09 -1.16 3.99
CA ASN A 22 4.68 -1.08 2.67
C ASN A 22 3.78 -1.80 1.66
N LYS A 23 3.44 -1.12 0.55
CA LYS A 23 2.70 -1.71 -0.57
C LYS A 23 3.66 -1.82 -1.74
N THR A 24 4.29 -2.99 -1.89
CA THR A 24 5.06 -3.29 -3.10
C THR A 24 4.07 -3.44 -4.27
N GLY A 25 4.24 -2.67 -5.34
CA GLY A 25 3.24 -2.52 -6.43
C GLY A 25 2.83 -3.81 -7.16
N THR A 26 3.56 -4.91 -6.95
CA THR A 26 3.29 -6.24 -7.51
C THR A 26 2.63 -7.22 -6.55
N GLN A 27 2.47 -6.87 -5.26
CA GLN A 27 1.96 -7.79 -4.25
C GLN A 27 0.52 -7.45 -3.86
N VAL A 28 -0.36 -8.45 -3.90
CA VAL A 28 -1.72 -8.35 -3.34
C VAL A 28 -1.60 -8.48 -1.82
N GLY A 29 -1.28 -7.37 -1.15
CA GLY A 29 -1.09 -7.34 0.30
C GLY A 29 -0.38 -6.08 0.76
N HIS A 30 -0.40 -5.84 2.07
CA HIS A 30 0.48 -4.88 2.71
C HIS A 30 1.50 -5.65 3.54
N GLU A 31 2.78 -5.38 3.34
CA GLU A 31 3.82 -5.86 4.23
C GLU A 31 3.96 -4.87 5.38
N THR A 32 3.92 -5.35 6.62
CA THR A 32 4.17 -4.48 7.77
C THR A 32 5.67 -4.49 8.06
N VAL A 33 6.33 -3.37 7.78
CA VAL A 33 7.75 -3.16 8.04
C VAL A 33 7.94 -2.30 9.27
N VAL A 34 9.00 -2.57 10.03
CA VAL A 34 9.35 -1.75 11.19
C VAL A 34 10.40 -0.74 10.73
N VAL A 35 10.09 0.54 10.83
CA VAL A 35 10.99 1.63 10.41
C VAL A 35 11.50 2.37 11.64
N GLY A 36 12.83 2.43 11.78
CA GLY A 36 13.52 3.19 12.80
C GLY A 36 14.01 4.53 12.26
N TYR A 37 13.43 5.63 12.74
CA TYR A 37 13.82 6.99 12.40
C TYR A 37 14.85 7.52 13.41
N ILE A 38 15.96 8.03 12.91
CA ILE A 38 17.04 8.62 13.72
C ILE A 38 17.16 10.11 13.36
N ASP A 39 16.92 10.98 14.33
CA ASP A 39 17.12 12.43 14.22
C ASP A 39 18.49 12.78 14.84
N ALA A 40 19.47 13.02 13.99
CA ALA A 40 20.82 13.41 14.35
C ALA A 40 21.32 14.49 13.36
N PRO A 41 20.90 15.75 13.52
CA PRO A 41 21.11 16.80 12.52
C PRO A 41 22.58 17.17 12.33
N ASN A 42 23.41 16.89 13.33
CA ASN A 42 24.84 17.21 13.34
C ASN A 42 25.73 16.01 12.91
N ALA A 43 25.13 14.88 12.53
CA ALA A 43 25.82 13.64 12.19
C ALA A 43 25.77 13.38 10.69
N SER A 44 26.82 12.75 10.15
CA SER A 44 26.81 12.27 8.77
C SER A 44 25.88 11.06 8.62
N GLU A 45 25.44 10.75 7.40
CA GLU A 45 24.63 9.53 7.15
C GLU A 45 25.39 8.26 7.54
N GLU A 46 26.71 8.22 7.32
CA GLU A 46 27.58 7.13 7.73
C GLU A 46 27.57 6.94 9.26
N ASP A 47 27.68 8.03 10.02
CA ASP A 47 27.62 8.00 11.48
C ASP A 47 26.25 7.51 11.98
N VAL A 48 25.17 7.97 11.33
CA VAL A 48 23.80 7.55 11.67
C VAL A 48 23.61 6.05 11.41
N MET A 49 24.11 5.52 10.29
CA MET A 49 24.04 4.10 9.97
C MET A 49 24.89 3.25 10.93
N ALA A 50 26.09 3.71 11.29
CA ALA A 50 26.93 3.04 12.29
C ALA A 50 26.30 3.07 13.69
N PHE A 51 25.62 4.17 14.06
CA PHE A 51 24.82 4.25 15.28
C PHE A 51 23.67 3.26 15.27
N ALA A 52 22.95 3.15 14.15
CA ALA A 52 21.82 2.23 14.00
C ALA A 52 22.24 0.78 14.22
N GLU A 53 23.36 0.34 13.62
CA GLU A 53 23.89 -1.01 13.82
C GLU A 53 24.25 -1.28 15.28
N LYS A 54 24.97 -0.35 15.93
CA LYS A 54 25.33 -0.50 17.35
C LYS A 54 24.10 -0.46 18.27
N LEU A 55 23.11 0.35 17.93
CA LEU A 55 21.84 0.42 18.65
C LEU A 55 21.09 -0.91 18.55
N GLN A 56 21.08 -1.52 17.37
CA GLN A 56 20.43 -2.79 17.10
C GLN A 56 21.06 -3.93 17.91
N MET A 57 22.39 -3.97 18.00
CA MET A 57 23.10 -4.96 18.83
C MET A 57 22.88 -4.77 20.34
N ARG A 58 22.64 -3.53 20.79
CA ARG A 58 22.50 -3.18 22.22
C ARG A 58 21.07 -3.30 22.73
N CYS A 59 20.07 -3.15 21.88
CA CYS A 59 18.66 -3.22 22.26
C CYS A 59 18.14 -4.65 22.03
N PRO A 60 17.73 -5.41 23.08
CA PRO A 60 17.25 -6.77 22.91
C PRO A 60 16.09 -6.90 21.92
N VAL A 61 15.20 -5.91 21.91
CA VAL A 61 14.05 -5.84 20.99
C VAL A 61 14.52 -5.64 19.56
N ALA A 62 15.43 -4.70 19.31
CA ALA A 62 15.95 -4.45 17.97
C ALA A 62 16.82 -5.60 17.45
N ASN A 63 17.59 -6.25 18.33
CA ASN A 63 18.42 -7.41 17.99
C ASN A 63 17.55 -8.58 17.51
N SER A 64 16.40 -8.79 18.17
CA SER A 64 15.43 -9.83 17.79
C SER A 64 14.77 -9.57 16.43
N MET A 65 14.83 -8.33 15.93
CA MET A 65 14.25 -7.89 14.67
C MET A 65 15.31 -7.41 13.67
N ARG A 66 16.55 -7.92 13.77
CA ARG A 66 17.68 -7.37 13.03
C ARG A 66 17.44 -7.22 11.52
N GLU A 67 16.80 -8.24 10.94
CA GLU A 67 16.51 -8.33 9.50
C GLU A 67 15.18 -7.66 9.09
N ARG A 68 14.43 -7.11 10.04
CA ARG A 68 13.08 -6.54 9.81
C ARG A 68 12.98 -5.04 10.11
N ILE A 69 14.07 -4.43 10.60
CA ILE A 69 14.10 -3.00 10.89
C ILE A 69 14.82 -2.28 9.76
N GLU A 70 14.09 -1.38 9.09
CA GLU A 70 14.67 -0.41 8.17
C GLU A 70 15.06 0.85 8.94
N TRP A 71 16.34 1.20 8.96
CA TRP A 71 16.81 2.44 9.58
C TRP A 71 16.83 3.57 8.57
N ARG A 72 16.26 4.72 8.95
CA ARG A 72 16.21 5.93 8.12
C ARG A 72 16.66 7.14 8.94
N SER A 73 17.46 8.01 8.33
CA SER A 73 17.78 9.32 8.90
C SER A 73 16.60 10.28 8.68
N VAL A 74 16.15 10.98 9.72
CA VAL A 74 15.08 11.99 9.60
C VAL A 74 15.49 13.10 8.63
N SER A 75 16.76 13.50 8.68
CA SER A 75 17.35 14.51 7.79
C SER A 75 17.29 14.12 6.32
N SER A 76 17.30 12.82 6.00
CA SER A 76 17.21 12.31 4.63
C SER A 76 15.76 12.05 4.17
N THR A 77 14.80 11.94 5.09
CA THR A 77 13.42 11.54 4.77
C THR A 77 12.47 12.67 4.36
N THR A 78 12.96 13.89 4.16
CA THR A 78 12.17 15.01 3.64
C THR A 78 11.83 14.92 2.14
N LEU A 79 12.11 13.79 1.47
CA LEU A 79 11.78 13.55 0.07
C LEU A 79 10.99 12.24 -0.09
N LYS A 80 9.70 12.27 0.28
CA LYS A 80 8.57 11.51 -0.32
C LYS A 80 7.34 11.64 0.58
N HIS A 81 6.76 12.83 0.57
CA HIS A 81 5.34 12.98 0.88
C HIS A 81 4.57 12.68 -0.40
N ASP A 82 4.30 11.40 -0.69
CA ASP A 82 3.22 11.04 -1.62
C ASP A 82 1.87 11.28 -0.90
N SER A 83 1.61 12.56 -0.58
CA SER A 83 0.27 13.07 -0.33
C SER A 83 -0.38 13.29 -1.68
N ASN A 84 -0.83 12.21 -2.30
CA ASN A 84 -1.83 12.31 -3.36
C ASN A 84 -3.20 12.47 -2.69
N ASN A 85 -3.50 13.70 -2.30
CA ASN A 85 -4.85 14.21 -2.05
C ASN A 85 -4.85 15.71 -2.34
N ASP A 86 -4.57 16.07 -3.59
CA ASP A 86 -5.00 17.35 -4.14
C ASP A 86 -6.32 17.12 -4.88
N ASP A 87 -7.40 17.24 -4.11
CA ASP A 87 -8.67 17.79 -4.56
C ASP A 87 -8.39 19.16 -5.21
N LYS A 88 -8.48 19.28 -6.53
CA LYS A 88 -9.22 20.33 -7.24
C LYS A 88 -8.89 20.41 -8.74
N ASN A 89 -9.96 20.67 -9.49
CA ASN A 89 -10.04 21.13 -10.87
C ASN A 89 -9.89 20.08 -11.97
N ASP A 90 -11.06 19.50 -12.30
CA ASP A 90 -11.67 19.57 -13.63
C ASP A 90 -10.75 20.14 -14.73
N SER A 91 -10.07 19.25 -15.45
CA SER A 91 -9.50 19.53 -16.76
C SER A 91 -9.80 18.33 -17.65
N ALA A 92 -10.81 18.49 -18.50
CA ALA A 92 -11.44 17.44 -19.30
C ALA A 92 -10.59 16.92 -20.49
N ASP A 93 -9.28 17.13 -20.51
CA ASP A 93 -8.46 16.95 -21.72
C ASP A 93 -7.37 15.86 -21.67
N ASN A 94 -7.25 15.10 -20.57
CA ASN A 94 -6.20 14.06 -20.44
C ASN A 94 -6.73 12.61 -20.47
N ILE A 95 -7.72 12.32 -21.32
CA ILE A 95 -8.14 10.93 -21.57
C ILE A 95 -7.06 10.21 -22.41
N PRO A 96 -6.39 9.16 -21.89
CA PRO A 96 -5.46 8.37 -22.68
C PRO A 96 -6.20 7.70 -23.85
N LYS A 97 -5.83 8.10 -25.06
CA LYS A 97 -6.34 7.53 -26.31
C LYS A 97 -5.83 6.11 -26.50
N GLY A 98 -6.74 5.14 -26.39
CA GLY A 98 -6.76 3.95 -27.22
C GLY A 98 -5.77 2.84 -26.86
N THR A 99 -6.31 1.76 -26.29
CA THR A 99 -5.89 0.40 -26.65
C THR A 99 -6.68 -0.02 -27.92
N PRO A 100 -6.02 -0.31 -29.05
CA PRO A 100 -6.70 -0.79 -30.24
C PRO A 100 -6.96 -2.30 -30.13
N GLY A 101 -8.23 -2.71 -30.10
CA GLY A 101 -8.60 -4.13 -30.19
C GLY A 101 -10.04 -4.38 -29.77
N PHE A 102 -10.85 -4.96 -30.66
CA PHE A 102 -12.29 -5.20 -30.56
C PHE A 102 -13.20 -4.00 -30.84
N SER A 103 -13.10 -3.48 -32.07
CA SER A 103 -14.24 -2.83 -32.72
C SER A 103 -15.30 -3.90 -33.01
N ARG A 104 -16.40 -3.92 -32.25
CA ARG A 104 -17.65 -4.55 -32.68
C ARG A 104 -18.52 -3.46 -33.28
N TYR A 105 -18.72 -3.55 -34.58
CA TYR A 105 -19.74 -2.84 -35.34
C TYR A 105 -21.09 -2.95 -34.64
N ASN A 106 -21.81 -1.83 -34.50
CA ASN A 106 -23.26 -1.82 -34.62
C ASN A 106 -23.66 -0.49 -35.26
N SER A 107 -24.05 -0.61 -36.52
CA SER A 107 -24.50 0.45 -37.41
C SER A 107 -25.79 1.09 -36.90
N PRO A 108 -26.01 2.40 -37.12
CA PRO A 108 -27.23 3.07 -36.73
C PRO A 108 -28.31 2.78 -37.78
N THR A 109 -29.29 1.95 -37.45
CA THR A 109 -30.49 1.80 -38.26
C THR A 109 -31.74 1.93 -37.40
N ALA A 110 -32.47 3.00 -37.70
CA ALA A 110 -33.92 3.11 -37.74
C ALA A 110 -34.73 2.84 -36.45
N LYS A 111 -35.38 3.91 -35.99
CA LYS A 111 -36.80 3.98 -35.61
C LYS A 111 -37.52 2.63 -35.46
N GLY A 112 -38.01 2.34 -34.26
CA GLY A 112 -39.06 1.35 -34.10
C GLY A 112 -39.33 1.03 -32.64
N SER A 113 -40.53 1.39 -32.20
CA SER A 113 -41.08 1.17 -30.87
C SER A 113 -41.11 -0.31 -30.46
N GLY A 114 -40.79 -0.58 -29.18
CA GLY A 114 -41.36 -1.69 -28.42
C GLY A 114 -40.65 -3.04 -28.51
N GLY A 115 -40.44 -3.66 -27.35
CA GLY A 115 -40.24 -5.10 -27.23
C GLY A 115 -38.90 -5.50 -26.64
N GLY A 116 -38.97 -5.91 -25.37
CA GLY A 116 -38.04 -6.72 -24.59
C GLY A 116 -36.69 -7.10 -25.20
N LEU A 117 -35.62 -6.71 -24.51
CA LEU A 117 -34.43 -7.55 -24.43
C LEU A 117 -34.11 -7.79 -22.95
N GLN A 118 -34.10 -9.08 -22.63
CA GLN A 118 -33.56 -9.66 -21.41
C GLN A 118 -32.10 -9.23 -21.29
N ASP A 119 -31.78 -8.64 -20.14
CA ASP A 119 -30.41 -8.41 -19.72
C ASP A 119 -29.74 -9.77 -19.44
N PRO A 120 -28.68 -10.15 -20.17
CA PRO A 120 -27.96 -11.38 -19.89
C PRO A 120 -26.85 -11.20 -18.83
N ASP A 121 -26.74 -10.04 -18.17
CA ASP A 121 -25.71 -9.79 -17.14
C ASP A 121 -26.20 -10.05 -15.69
N ASP A 122 -27.19 -10.92 -15.51
CA ASP A 122 -27.45 -11.52 -14.20
C ASP A 122 -26.30 -12.48 -13.86
N LEU A 123 -25.38 -12.01 -13.02
CA LEU A 123 -24.33 -12.81 -12.41
C LEU A 123 -24.98 -13.99 -11.66
N HIS A 124 -25.09 -15.14 -12.31
CA HIS A 124 -25.66 -16.35 -11.74
C HIS A 124 -24.76 -16.88 -10.62
N LEU A 125 -24.93 -16.35 -9.41
CA LEU A 125 -24.52 -17.07 -8.21
C LEU A 125 -25.34 -18.38 -8.16
N PRO A 126 -24.69 -19.53 -7.91
CA PRO A 126 -25.43 -20.79 -7.76
C PRO A 126 -26.38 -20.63 -6.57
N ARG A 127 -27.67 -20.47 -6.88
CA ARG A 127 -28.75 -20.51 -5.90
C ARG A 127 -28.72 -21.91 -5.29
N SER A 128 -28.16 -22.01 -4.08
CA SER A 128 -28.30 -23.17 -3.22
C SER A 128 -29.79 -23.43 -3.04
N LYS A 129 -30.24 -24.59 -3.52
CA LYS A 129 -31.64 -25.01 -3.45
C LYS A 129 -32.09 -25.06 -1.98
N PRO A 130 -33.29 -24.55 -1.64
CA PRO A 130 -33.92 -24.93 -0.38
C PRO A 130 -34.36 -26.39 -0.46
N HIS A 131 -33.89 -27.20 0.49
CA HIS A 131 -34.34 -28.57 0.70
C HIS A 131 -35.79 -28.51 1.21
N LYS A 132 -36.77 -28.84 0.36
CA LYS A 132 -38.12 -29.20 0.78
C LYS A 132 -38.18 -30.72 0.88
N GLU A 133 -38.15 -31.24 2.10
CA GLU A 133 -38.77 -32.52 2.41
C GLU A 133 -40.25 -32.25 2.64
N GLU A 134 -41.08 -32.66 1.69
CA GLU A 134 -42.53 -32.69 1.82
C GLU A 134 -42.98 -34.11 1.44
N GLU A 135 -43.82 -34.65 2.31
CA GLU A 135 -44.35 -36.00 2.43
C GLU A 135 -44.72 -36.73 1.14
N ARG A 136 -44.59 -38.07 1.16
CA ARG A 136 -45.62 -38.97 0.64
C ARG A 136 -45.57 -40.37 1.26
N GLU A 137 -46.68 -40.68 1.91
CA GLU A 137 -47.29 -41.97 2.24
C GLU A 137 -46.62 -43.26 1.73
N LYS A 138 -46.47 -44.21 2.66
CA LYS A 138 -46.92 -45.58 2.46
C LYS A 138 -47.41 -46.18 3.77
#